data_AF-D1BS36-F1
#
_entry.id   AF-D1BS36-F1
#
_cell.length_a   1.000
_cell.length_b   1.000
_cell.length_c   1.000
_cell.angle_alpha   90.00
_cell.angle_beta   90.00
_cell.angle_gamma   90.00
#
_symmetry.space_group_name_H-M   'P 1'
#
loop_
_entity.id
_entity.type
_entity.pdbx_description
1 polymer ?
#
loop_
_entity_poly.entity_id
_entity_poly.type
_entity_poly.pdbx_seq_one_letter_code
_entity_poly.pdbx_strand_id
1 'polypeptide(L)'
;MRGITTAMADNNADTRAAAAYLPDAAPFHNEGKTLASWVAMIGVTVGAIIAAGGFLAPTLWLIVVGAVIVVGSLIAGVVLRGLGHGQPRPAAPETLQDRA
;
A
#
# COMPACT_ATOMS: atom_id res chain seq x y z
N MET A 1 -36.61 -15.62 41.41
CA MET A 1 -36.34 -15.83 39.98
C MET A 1 -36.23 -14.46 39.30
N ARG A 2 -35.02 -13.90 39.20
CA ARG A 2 -34.75 -12.66 38.46
C ARG A 2 -33.84 -13.01 37.29
N GLY A 3 -34.21 -12.46 36.14
CA GLY A 3 -33.88 -12.95 34.82
C GLY A 3 -32.40 -12.92 34.48
N ILE A 4 -32.02 -13.90 33.67
CA ILE A 4 -30.72 -14.08 33.00
C ILE A 4 -30.53 -13.04 31.86
N THR A 5 -31.45 -12.07 31.74
CA THR A 5 -31.53 -11.12 30.62
C THR A 5 -30.55 -9.94 30.73
N THR A 6 -29.93 -9.69 31.89
CA THR A 6 -29.07 -8.51 32.12
C THR A 6 -27.68 -8.62 31.46
N ALA A 7 -27.13 -9.83 31.29
CA ALA A 7 -25.78 -10.05 30.74
C ALA A 7 -25.68 -9.99 29.19
N MET A 8 -26.77 -9.59 28.51
CA MET A 8 -26.78 -9.43 27.05
C MET A 8 -26.82 -7.95 26.62
N ALA A 9 -27.18 -7.04 27.55
CA ALA A 9 -27.29 -5.60 27.30
C ALA A 9 -25.95 -4.86 27.49
N ASP A 10 -25.07 -5.38 28.35
CA ASP A 10 -23.70 -4.93 28.61
C ASP A 10 -22.74 -5.28 27.46
N ASN A 11 -22.88 -6.45 26.84
CA ASN A 11 -22.08 -6.85 25.66
C ASN A 11 -22.12 -5.83 24.51
N ASN A 12 -23.25 -5.14 24.32
CA ASN A 12 -23.41 -4.12 23.27
C ASN A 12 -22.64 -2.83 23.58
N ALA A 13 -22.46 -2.48 24.85
CA ALA A 13 -21.65 -1.32 25.25
C ALA A 13 -20.16 -1.60 25.05
N ASP A 14 -19.71 -2.80 25.42
CA ASP A 14 -18.32 -3.24 25.25
C ASP A 14 -17.94 -3.37 23.77
N THR A 15 -18.85 -3.87 22.93
CA THR A 15 -18.64 -3.98 21.48
C THR A 15 -18.50 -2.61 20.80
N ARG A 16 -19.26 -1.60 21.25
CA ARG A 16 -19.16 -0.22 20.73
C ARG A 16 -17.89 0.49 21.18
N ALA A 17 -17.46 0.25 22.42
CA ALA A 17 -16.19 0.75 22.93
C ALA A 17 -14.99 0.11 22.19
N ALA A 18 -15.10 -1.19 21.85
CA ALA A 18 -14.10 -1.88 21.02
C ALA A 18 -14.08 -1.38 19.56
N ALA A 19 -15.25 -1.09 18.97
CA ALA A 19 -15.35 -0.52 17.63
C ALA A 19 -14.75 0.89 17.54
N ALA A 20 -14.80 1.69 18.61
CA ALA A 20 -14.20 3.02 18.65
C ALA A 20 -12.66 3.02 18.53
N TYR A 21 -12.01 1.88 18.76
CA TYR A 21 -10.56 1.71 18.65
C TYR A 21 -10.13 0.91 17.42
N LEU A 22 -11.08 0.40 16.64
CA LEU A 22 -10.78 -0.40 15.45
C LEU A 22 -10.68 0.52 14.22
N PRO A 23 -9.63 0.38 13.39
CA PRO A 23 -9.55 1.12 12.13
C PRO A 23 -10.78 0.84 11.25
N ASP A 24 -11.26 1.90 10.60
CA ASP A 24 -12.48 1.91 9.78
C ASP A 24 -12.53 0.84 8.69
N ALA A 25 -11.37 0.36 8.24
CA ALA A 25 -11.25 -0.75 7.32
C ALA A 25 -10.03 -1.62 7.67
N ALA A 26 -10.20 -2.93 7.51
CA ALA A 26 -9.06 -3.85 7.56
C ALA A 26 -8.02 -3.44 6.49
N PRO A 27 -6.72 -3.40 6.84
CA PRO A 27 -5.68 -3.13 5.87
C PRO A 27 -5.80 -4.07 4.67
N PHE A 28 -5.66 -3.53 3.45
CA PHE A 28 -5.68 -4.37 2.25
C PHE A 28 -4.57 -5.44 2.33
N HIS A 29 -4.90 -6.68 1.96
CA HIS A 29 -3.93 -7.78 1.87
C HIS A 29 -3.03 -7.60 0.64
N ASN A 30 -2.15 -6.61 0.68
CA ASN A 30 -1.20 -6.29 -0.37
C ASN A 30 0.20 -6.22 0.24
N GLU A 31 0.77 -7.39 0.56
CA GLU A 31 2.12 -7.56 1.13
C GLU A 31 3.25 -7.20 0.13
N GLY A 32 3.18 -6.04 -0.53
CA GLY A 32 4.10 -5.64 -1.59
C GLY A 32 3.82 -6.28 -2.96
N LYS A 33 2.72 -7.00 -3.11
CA LYS A 33 2.36 -7.79 -4.31
C LYS A 33 1.67 -7.00 -5.42
N THR A 34 1.78 -5.66 -5.42
CA THR A 34 1.16 -4.84 -6.48
C THR A 34 2.04 -4.82 -7.72
N LEU A 35 1.43 -4.81 -8.90
CA LEU A 35 2.18 -4.70 -10.17
C LEU A 35 3.01 -3.41 -10.18
N ALA A 36 2.45 -2.29 -9.68
CA ALA A 36 3.15 -1.00 -9.59
C ALA A 36 4.41 -1.06 -8.72
N SER A 37 4.35 -1.74 -7.57
CA SER A 37 5.52 -1.88 -6.68
C SER A 37 6.61 -2.77 -7.29
N TRP A 38 6.24 -3.87 -7.95
CA TRP A 38 7.22 -4.75 -8.59
C TRP A 38 7.92 -4.09 -9.78
N VAL A 39 7.19 -3.35 -10.61
CA VAL A 39 7.77 -2.60 -11.75
C VAL A 39 8.77 -1.56 -11.25
N ALA A 40 8.39 -0.77 -10.24
CA ALA A 40 9.28 0.21 -9.64
C ALA A 40 10.52 -0.45 -9.01
N MET A 41 10.34 -1.53 -8.25
CA MET A 41 11.44 -2.21 -7.54
C MET A 41 12.46 -2.82 -8.50
N ILE A 42 12.00 -3.60 -9.49
CA ILE A 42 12.89 -4.25 -10.47
C ILE A 42 13.61 -3.18 -11.30
N GLY A 43 12.88 -2.18 -11.79
CA GLY A 43 13.45 -1.15 -12.64
C GLY A 43 14.51 -0.30 -11.92
N VAL A 44 14.24 0.14 -10.69
CA VAL A 44 15.24 0.86 -9.87
C VAL A 44 16.45 -0.02 -9.57
N THR A 45 16.25 -1.29 -9.24
CA THR A 45 17.34 -2.23 -8.96
C THR A 45 18.24 -2.42 -10.18
N VAL A 46 17.67 -2.63 -11.36
CA VAL A 46 18.42 -2.77 -12.62
C VAL A 46 19.19 -1.49 -12.95
N GLY A 47 18.54 -0.33 -12.86
CA GLY A 47 19.17 0.96 -13.10
C GLY A 47 20.34 1.23 -12.15
N ALA A 48 20.19 0.88 -10.87
CA ALA A 48 21.25 1.00 -9.86
C ALA A 48 22.45 0.08 -10.17
N ILE A 49 22.22 -1.18 -10.58
CA ILE A 49 23.29 -2.10 -10.98
C ILE A 49 24.07 -1.56 -12.18
N ILE A 50 23.38 -1.02 -13.19
CA ILE A 50 24.02 -0.44 -14.38
C ILE A 50 24.85 0.79 -13.99
N ALA A 51 24.29 1.69 -13.17
CA ALA A 51 25.01 2.87 -12.69
C ALA A 51 26.26 2.48 -11.87
N ALA A 52 26.13 1.49 -10.98
CA ALA A 52 27.26 0.95 -10.21
C ALA A 52 28.37 0.41 -11.12
N GLY A 53 28.00 -0.33 -12.18
CA GLY A 53 28.96 -0.75 -13.22
C GLY A 53 29.67 0.42 -13.89
N GLY A 54 28.96 1.52 -14.13
CA GLY A 54 29.55 2.77 -14.63
C GLY A 54 30.59 3.39 -13.70
N PHE A 55 30.37 3.33 -12.38
CA PHE A 55 31.36 3.78 -11.39
C PHE A 55 32.59 2.87 -11.32
N LEU A 56 32.43 1.55 -11.54
CA LEU A 56 33.54 0.60 -11.58
C LEU A 56 34.42 0.76 -12.82
N ALA A 57 33.80 1.03 -13.98
CA ALA A 57 34.47 1.18 -15.28
C ALA A 57 34.75 2.65 -15.66
N PRO A 58 34.88 3.55 -14.69
CA PRO A 58 34.61 5.00 -14.76
C PRO A 58 34.02 5.54 -16.08
N THR A 59 32.85 5.06 -16.48
CA THR A 59 32.20 5.42 -17.74
C THR A 59 30.94 6.24 -17.47
N LEU A 60 31.03 7.55 -17.71
CA LEU A 60 29.92 8.48 -17.48
C LEU A 60 28.64 8.06 -18.20
N TRP A 61 28.76 7.48 -19.40
CA TRP A 61 27.61 7.04 -20.18
C TRP A 61 26.80 5.93 -19.47
N LEU A 62 27.45 4.96 -18.82
CA LEU A 62 26.76 3.91 -18.06
C LEU A 62 26.05 4.49 -16.83
N ILE A 63 26.65 5.48 -16.19
CA ILE A 63 26.04 6.19 -15.05
C ILE A 63 24.77 6.90 -15.50
N VAL A 64 24.80 7.62 -16.63
CA VAL A 64 23.64 8.31 -17.20
C VAL A 64 22.54 7.31 -17.60
N VAL A 65 22.89 6.22 -18.28
CA VAL A 65 21.93 5.18 -18.67
C VAL A 65 21.26 4.58 -17.43
N GLY A 66 22.02 4.22 -16.40
CA GLY A 66 21.48 3.73 -15.14
C GLY A 66 20.53 4.73 -14.47
N ALA A 67 20.89 6.01 -14.42
CA ALA A 67 20.05 7.06 -13.86
C ALA A 67 18.73 7.25 -14.63
N VAL A 68 18.77 7.22 -15.97
CA VAL A 68 17.58 7.31 -16.82
C VAL A 68 16.64 6.13 -16.55
N ILE A 69 17.17 4.92 -16.40
CA ILE A 69 16.37 3.73 -16.08
C ILE A 69 15.70 3.88 -14.71
N VAL A 70 16.42 4.36 -13.69
CA VAL A 70 15.84 4.61 -12.35
C VAL A 70 14.68 5.60 -12.45
N VAL A 71 14.90 6.76 -13.07
CA VAL A 71 13.86 7.80 -13.22
C VAL A 71 12.66 7.26 -14.00
N GLY A 72 12.89 6.58 -15.12
CA GLY A 72 11.82 5.97 -15.93
C GLY A 72 11.01 4.94 -15.14
N SER A 73 11.65 4.16 -14.28
CA SER A 73 11.00 3.14 -13.45
C SER A 73 10.10 3.77 -12.38
N LEU A 74 10.54 4.88 -11.78
CA LEU A 74 9.72 5.64 -10.83
C LEU A 74 8.49 6.24 -11.51
N ILE A 75 8.67 6.83 -12.70
CA ILE A 75 7.57 7.37 -13.50
C ILE A 75 6.59 6.26 -13.86
N ALA A 76 7.07 5.13 -14.36
CA ALA A 76 6.24 3.97 -14.68
C ALA A 76 5.44 3.49 -13.46
N GLY A 77 6.07 3.38 -12.28
CA GLY A 77 5.38 3.02 -11.04
C GLY A 77 4.26 3.98 -10.64
N VAL A 78 4.48 5.30 -10.78
CA VAL A 78 3.47 6.34 -10.50
C VAL A 78 2.31 6.24 -11.48
N VAL A 79 2.59 6.08 -12.79
CA VAL A 79 1.56 5.91 -13.82
C VAL A 79 0.73 4.67 -13.53
N LEU A 80 1.38 3.53 -13.24
CA LEU A 80 0.71 2.27 -12.96
C LEU A 80 -0.17 2.36 -11.71
N ARG A 81 0.29 3.07 -10.67
CA ARG A 81 -0.52 3.40 -9.49
C ARG A 81 -1.74 4.24 -9.85
N GLY A 82 -1.59 5.23 -10.74
CA GLY A 82 -2.68 6.06 -11.25
C GLY A 82 -3.73 5.27 -12.05
N LEU A 83 -3.29 4.24 -12.77
CA LEU A 83 -4.15 3.33 -13.54
C LEU A 83 -4.84 2.25 -12.68
N GLY A 84 -4.67 2.28 -11.35
CA GLY A 84 -5.32 1.34 -10.44
C GLY A 84 -4.56 0.04 -10.17
N HIS A 85 -3.33 -0.09 -10.68
CA HIS A 85 -2.46 -1.24 -10.40
C HIS A 85 -1.64 -1.10 -9.10
N GLY A 86 -1.87 -0.02 -8.34
CA GLY A 86 -1.33 0.19 -7.00
C GLY A 86 -2.28 -0.29 -5.91
N GLN A 87 -2.03 0.14 -4.67
CA GLN A 87 -2.96 -0.13 -3.57
C GLN A 87 -4.26 0.67 -3.75
N PRO A 88 -5.45 0.04 -3.58
CA PRO A 88 -6.73 0.76 -3.55
C PRO A 88 -6.75 1.78 -2.40
N ARG A 89 -7.46 2.90 -2.59
CA ARG A 89 -7.68 3.86 -1.49
C ARG A 89 -8.72 3.28 -0.54
N PRO A 90 -8.50 3.35 0.79
CA PRO A 90 -9.55 3.02 1.75
C PRO A 90 -10.81 3.83 1.44
N ALA A 91 -11.98 3.20 1.50
CA ALA A 91 -13.24 3.92 1.40
C ALA A 91 -13.34 4.94 2.55
N ALA A 92 -13.92 6.11 2.28
CA ALA A 92 -14.24 7.07 3.32
C ALA A 92 -15.32 6.49 4.27
N PRO A 93 -15.44 6.98 5.52
CA PRO A 93 -16.33 6.41 6.55
C PRO A 93 -17.84 6.35 6.19
N GLU A 94 -18.25 6.94 5.08
CA GLU A 94 -19.64 7.23 4.72
C GLU A 94 -20.48 5.99 4.35
N THR A 95 -19.87 4.89 3.88
CA THR A 95 -20.64 3.75 3.34
C THR A 95 -21.12 2.72 4.37
N LEU A 96 -20.72 2.84 5.64
CA LEU A 96 -21.16 1.94 6.71
C LEU A 96 -22.33 2.49 7.54
N GLN A 97 -22.61 3.80 7.45
CA GLN A 97 -23.71 4.45 8.15
C GLN A 97 -25.07 4.29 7.43
N ASP A 98 -25.06 4.03 6.11
CA ASP A 98 -26.25 4.02 5.25
C ASP A 98 -26.87 2.62 5.03
N ARG A 99 -26.40 1.59 5.76
CA ARG A 99 -26.86 0.19 5.62
C ARG A 99 -27.35 -0.46 6.92
N ALA A 100 -27.71 0.35 7.93
CA ALA A 100 -28.32 -0.08 9.19
C ALA A 100 -29.76 0.43 9.30
#